data_AF-A0A429PRI6-F1
#
_entry.id   AF-A0A429PRI6-F1
#
_cell.length_a   1.000
_cell.length_b   1.000
_cell.length_c   1.000
_cell.angle_alpha   90.00
_cell.angle_beta   90.00
_cell.angle_gamma   90.00
#
_symmetry.space_group_name_H-M   'P 1'
#
loop_
_entity.id
_entity.type
_entity.pdbx_description
1 polymer ?
#
loop_
_entity_poly.entity_id
_entity_poly.type
_entity_poly.pdbx_seq_one_letter_code
_entity_poly.pdbx_strand_id
1 'polypeptide(L)'
;LARPRSADAGKTFPNGGPTSPPARPGRPGGGGGRRAWRGSPRPPRPLAPPTGWDGVFQRLDRALHLYHRVAPRPLRRVAMNLAARWIVERQENDGCWGGIQPPAVYSVIALHLLGYDLGHPVMRAGLESLDRFAVRREDGSRMVEACQSPVWDTCLATVALADAGLPPDHPALVKAVDWMLDEEITRTGDWAVRRPGLPPGGWAFEFHNDNYPDTDDTAEVLLALRRVRHPDPARVGAAAARGARWTLGMQSRNGAWGAFDADNTSPFPNKLPFCDFGEVVDPPSADVTAHVVEMLAHEGLAQDPRTQRGIEWLLAEQEPHGGWFGRWGVNHVYGTGSVLPALAAAGIPATHPAVRRAVAWLGSVQNEDGGWGEDLRSYQDEQWVGRGASTASQTAWALLALLAAGERESEPVRRGIAWLVETQLPDGSWDEPYFTGTGFPWDFSINYHLYRLVFPLTALGRYVYGEPSPRKEG
;
A
#
# COMPACT_ATOMS: atom_id res chain seq x y z
N LEU A 1 35.09 26.70 13.19
CA LEU A 1 36.15 25.67 13.23
C LEU A 1 36.08 24.87 11.95
N ALA A 2 37.23 24.68 11.32
CA ALA A 2 37.41 24.45 9.88
C ALA A 2 36.96 23.07 9.38
N ARG A 3 36.47 23.03 8.13
CA ARG A 3 36.33 21.81 7.32
C ARG A 3 37.70 21.27 6.91
N PRO A 4 37.95 19.96 6.89
CA PRO A 4 39.07 19.40 6.14
C PRO A 4 38.65 18.98 4.73
N ARG A 5 39.57 19.23 3.79
CA ARG A 5 39.56 18.85 2.39
C ARG A 5 40.04 17.41 2.21
N SER A 6 39.61 16.87 1.06
CA SER A 6 40.09 15.69 0.33
C SER A 6 41.58 15.35 0.49
N ALA A 7 41.86 14.06 0.67
CA ALA A 7 43.15 13.45 0.40
C ALA A 7 43.01 12.48 -0.77
N ASP A 8 43.73 12.83 -1.83
CA ASP A 8 43.94 12.06 -3.05
C ASP A 8 45.08 11.06 -2.81
N ALA A 9 44.90 9.80 -3.18
CA ALA A 9 45.93 8.77 -3.05
C ALA A 9 46.01 7.96 -4.34
N GLY A 10 46.93 8.38 -5.20
CA GLY A 10 47.30 7.66 -6.41
C GLY A 10 47.97 6.31 -6.12
N LYS A 11 47.58 5.29 -6.89
CA LYS A 11 48.38 4.09 -7.13
C LYS A 11 48.39 3.79 -8.62
N THR A 12 49.59 3.87 -9.20
CA THR A 12 49.93 3.46 -10.56
C THR A 12 50.23 1.96 -10.60
N PHE A 13 49.71 1.25 -11.61
CA PHE A 13 50.17 -0.07 -12.08
C PHE A 13 50.25 -0.08 -13.63
N PRO A 14 51.04 -0.98 -14.24
CA PRO A 14 51.78 -0.70 -15.48
C PRO A 14 51.03 -1.00 -16.78
N ASN A 15 51.57 -0.38 -17.85
CA ASN A 15 51.18 -0.43 -19.26
C ASN A 15 50.92 -1.83 -19.83
N GLY A 16 49.73 -2.01 -20.43
CA GLY A 16 49.45 -2.95 -21.51
C GLY A 16 49.02 -2.17 -22.76
N GLY A 17 49.57 -2.53 -23.93
CA GLY A 17 49.34 -1.87 -25.22
C GLY A 17 47.90 -1.94 -25.75
N PRO A 18 47.61 -1.29 -26.90
CA PRO A 18 46.28 -0.82 -27.26
C PRO A 18 45.35 -1.98 -27.65
N THR A 19 44.37 -2.27 -26.82
CA THR A 19 43.19 -3.05 -27.23
C THR A 19 42.13 -2.07 -27.76
N SER A 20 41.69 -2.33 -29.00
CA SER A 20 40.67 -1.56 -29.70
C SER A 20 39.43 -1.32 -28.83
N PRO A 21 38.82 -0.12 -28.86
CA PRO A 21 37.62 0.13 -28.08
C PRO A 21 36.48 -0.78 -28.58
N PRO A 22 35.65 -1.36 -27.69
CA PRO A 22 34.43 -2.01 -28.11
C PRO A 22 33.57 -0.99 -28.85
N ALA A 23 33.08 -1.39 -30.02
CA ALA A 23 32.28 -0.56 -30.90
C ALA A 23 31.12 0.06 -30.11
N ARG A 24 30.99 1.39 -30.20
CA ARG A 24 29.77 2.09 -29.77
C ARG A 24 28.59 1.39 -30.43
N PRO A 25 27.51 1.04 -29.70
CA PRO A 25 26.30 0.58 -30.34
C PRO A 25 25.86 1.66 -31.33
N GLY A 26 25.82 1.28 -32.61
CA GLY A 26 25.51 2.17 -33.70
C GLY A 26 24.17 2.85 -33.45
N ARG A 27 24.08 4.14 -33.77
CA ARG A 27 22.80 4.82 -33.91
C ARG A 27 21.90 3.94 -34.77
N PRO A 28 20.70 3.54 -34.29
CA PRO A 28 19.78 2.83 -35.16
C PRO A 28 19.48 3.74 -36.35
N GLY A 29 19.79 3.22 -37.53
CA GLY A 29 19.59 3.92 -38.80
C GLY A 29 18.16 4.46 -38.89
N GLY A 30 18.05 5.67 -39.42
CA GLY A 30 16.78 6.30 -39.75
C GLY A 30 15.96 5.42 -40.69
N GLY A 31 15.07 4.63 -40.10
CA GLY A 31 14.14 3.75 -40.80
C GLY A 31 12.98 3.31 -39.90
N GLY A 32 12.72 4.04 -38.81
CA GLY A 32 11.52 3.85 -38.00
C GLY A 32 10.38 4.63 -38.63
N GLY A 33 9.54 3.94 -39.41
CA GLY A 33 8.28 4.50 -39.89
C GLY A 33 7.52 5.07 -38.70
N ARG A 34 7.28 6.39 -38.71
CA ARG A 34 6.29 7.01 -37.83
C ARG A 34 4.95 6.35 -38.18
N ARG A 35 4.53 5.32 -37.43
CA ARG A 35 3.12 4.98 -37.34
C ARG A 35 2.45 6.19 -36.69
N ALA A 36 2.05 7.14 -37.53
CA ALA A 36 1.06 8.13 -37.16
C ALA A 36 -0.14 7.33 -36.65
N TRP A 37 -0.53 7.54 -35.40
CA TRP A 37 -1.81 7.08 -34.87
C TRP A 37 -2.92 7.72 -35.73
N ARG A 38 -3.31 7.07 -36.82
CA ARG A 38 -4.34 7.51 -37.77
C ARG A 38 -5.73 7.07 -37.28
N GLY A 39 -6.06 7.41 -36.04
CA GLY A 39 -7.39 7.20 -35.47
C GLY A 39 -7.63 8.21 -34.35
N SER A 40 -8.89 8.63 -34.16
CA SER A 40 -9.24 9.37 -32.94
C SER A 40 -8.87 8.50 -31.75
N PRO A 41 -8.01 8.95 -30.81
CA PRO A 41 -7.61 8.14 -29.66
C PRO A 41 -8.80 7.77 -28.75
N ARG A 42 -9.92 8.51 -28.87
CA ARG A 42 -11.22 8.17 -28.30
C ARG A 42 -12.30 8.31 -29.39
N PRO A 43 -12.61 7.26 -30.16
CA PRO A 43 -13.69 7.35 -31.15
C PRO A 43 -15.03 7.57 -30.44
N PRO A 44 -15.98 8.33 -31.03
CA PRO A 44 -17.30 8.51 -30.45
C PRO A 44 -17.96 7.15 -30.23
N ARG A 45 -18.23 6.80 -28.97
CA ARG A 45 -19.00 5.60 -28.63
C ARG A 45 -20.49 5.96 -28.56
N PRO A 46 -21.40 5.10 -29.05
CA PRO A 46 -22.81 5.28 -28.82
C PRO A 46 -23.09 5.32 -27.32
N LEU A 47 -24.08 6.13 -26.91
CA LEU A 47 -24.49 6.18 -25.51
C LEU A 47 -25.04 4.83 -25.08
N ALA A 48 -24.80 4.47 -23.82
CA ALA A 48 -25.45 3.33 -23.20
C ALA A 48 -27.00 3.53 -23.17
N PRO A 49 -27.77 2.43 -23.09
CA PRO A 49 -29.23 2.49 -22.99
C PRO A 49 -29.70 3.43 -21.88
N PRO A 50 -30.73 4.27 -22.11
CA PRO A 50 -31.20 5.25 -21.12
C PRO A 50 -31.80 4.59 -19.86
N THR A 51 -32.14 3.31 -19.93
CA THR A 51 -32.67 2.51 -18.82
C THR A 51 -31.58 2.03 -17.85
N GLY A 52 -30.30 2.14 -18.22
CA GLY A 52 -29.17 1.78 -17.35
C GLY A 52 -28.49 3.00 -16.74
N TRP A 53 -27.87 2.82 -15.57
CA TRP A 53 -27.16 3.89 -14.87
C TRP A 53 -26.07 4.55 -15.71
N ASP A 54 -25.29 3.77 -16.46
CA ASP A 54 -24.29 4.31 -17.41
C ASP A 54 -24.93 5.29 -18.41
N GLY A 55 -26.10 4.94 -18.95
CA GLY A 55 -26.83 5.80 -19.88
C GLY A 55 -27.40 7.04 -19.20
N VAL A 56 -27.88 6.92 -17.96
CA VAL A 56 -28.35 8.05 -17.15
C VAL A 56 -27.21 9.04 -16.90
N PHE A 57 -26.06 8.58 -16.40
CA PHE A 57 -24.92 9.45 -16.09
C PHE A 57 -24.30 10.09 -17.33
N GLN A 58 -24.20 9.37 -18.46
CA GLN A 58 -23.73 9.98 -19.71
C GLN A 58 -24.67 11.09 -20.22
N ARG A 59 -25.99 10.95 -20.01
CA ARG A 59 -26.96 12.01 -20.38
C ARG A 59 -26.96 13.15 -19.37
N LEU A 60 -26.79 12.85 -18.09
CA LEU A 60 -26.60 13.85 -17.05
C LEU A 60 -25.36 14.69 -17.34
N ASP A 61 -24.24 14.08 -17.74
CA ASP A 61 -23.03 14.79 -18.16
C ASP A 61 -23.31 15.76 -19.33
N ARG A 62 -24.03 15.32 -20.36
CA ARG A 62 -24.47 16.22 -21.46
C ARG A 62 -25.36 17.37 -20.95
N ALA A 63 -26.25 17.09 -20.01
CA ALA A 63 -27.09 18.12 -19.40
C ALA A 63 -26.26 19.11 -18.56
N LEU A 64 -25.24 18.64 -17.84
CA LEU A 64 -24.31 19.48 -17.08
C LEU A 64 -23.48 20.38 -18.01
N HIS A 65 -23.08 19.92 -19.19
CA HIS A 65 -22.44 20.75 -20.22
C HIS A 65 -23.36 21.86 -20.75
N LEU A 66 -24.66 21.58 -20.90
CA LEU A 66 -25.65 22.59 -21.28
C LEU A 66 -25.87 23.58 -20.12
N TYR A 67 -26.07 23.08 -18.91
CA TYR A 67 -26.18 23.89 -17.70
C TYR A 67 -24.96 24.80 -17.51
N HIS A 68 -23.76 24.32 -17.81
CA HIS A 68 -22.53 25.10 -17.66
C HIS A 68 -22.56 26.43 -18.41
N ARG A 69 -23.26 26.48 -19.56
CA ARG A 69 -23.40 27.67 -20.41
C ARG A 69 -24.33 28.73 -19.81
N VAL A 70 -25.28 28.31 -18.97
CA VAL A 70 -26.36 29.16 -18.41
C VAL A 70 -26.35 29.24 -16.89
N ALA A 71 -25.36 28.63 -16.24
CA ALA A 71 -25.26 28.56 -14.78
C ALA A 71 -25.30 29.96 -14.14
N PRO A 72 -26.20 30.19 -13.16
CA PRO A 72 -26.29 31.47 -12.46
C PRO A 72 -24.96 31.84 -11.81
N ARG A 73 -24.39 32.99 -12.19
CA ARG A 73 -23.07 33.45 -11.72
C ARG A 73 -22.94 33.52 -10.19
N PRO A 74 -23.94 34.01 -9.43
CA PRO A 74 -23.84 34.03 -7.96
C PRO A 74 -23.74 32.63 -7.35
N LEU A 75 -24.56 31.68 -7.83
CA LEU A 75 -24.54 30.30 -7.36
C LEU A 75 -23.21 29.62 -7.68
N ARG A 76 -22.71 29.79 -8.92
CA ARG A 76 -21.39 29.26 -9.30
C ARG A 76 -20.29 29.83 -8.43
N ARG A 77 -20.32 31.13 -8.12
CA ARG A 77 -19.33 31.76 -7.24
C ARG A 77 -19.35 31.15 -5.83
N VAL A 78 -20.54 30.94 -5.26
CA VAL A 78 -20.67 30.27 -3.95
C VAL A 78 -20.10 28.86 -4.01
N ALA A 79 -20.45 28.07 -5.03
CA ALA A 79 -19.94 26.70 -5.19
C ALA A 79 -18.42 26.65 -5.32
N MET A 80 -17.82 27.54 -6.14
CA MET A 80 -16.37 27.62 -6.30
C MET A 80 -15.67 28.04 -4.99
N ASN A 81 -16.26 28.97 -4.23
CA ASN A 81 -15.69 29.39 -2.94
C ASN A 81 -15.76 28.26 -1.90
N LEU A 82 -16.82 27.46 -1.90
CA LEU A 82 -16.92 26.28 -1.03
C LEU A 82 -15.88 25.23 -1.40
N ALA A 83 -15.67 24.97 -2.69
CA ALA A 83 -14.62 24.06 -3.15
C ALA A 83 -13.21 24.57 -2.78
N ALA A 84 -12.94 25.87 -2.98
CA ALA A 84 -11.69 26.50 -2.60
C ALA A 84 -11.41 26.35 -1.09
N ARG A 85 -12.43 26.62 -0.27
CA ARG A 85 -12.36 26.49 1.17
C ARG A 85 -12.09 25.03 1.58
N TRP A 86 -12.80 24.08 0.97
CA TRP A 86 -12.60 22.66 1.24
C TRP A 86 -11.16 22.21 0.95
N ILE A 87 -10.59 22.67 -0.18
CA ILE A 87 -9.18 22.42 -0.54
C ILE A 87 -8.26 23.03 0.52
N VAL A 88 -8.40 24.31 0.84
CA VAL A 88 -7.54 25.00 1.81
C VAL A 88 -7.59 24.35 3.19
N GLU A 89 -8.78 23.93 3.66
CA GLU A 89 -8.97 23.31 4.97
C GLU A 89 -8.34 21.91 5.10
N ARG A 90 -8.03 21.26 3.98
CA ARG A 90 -7.46 19.88 3.92
C ARG A 90 -6.02 19.83 3.45
N GLN A 91 -5.35 20.98 3.34
CA GLN A 91 -3.91 20.97 3.11
C GLN A 91 -3.22 20.43 4.36
N GLU A 92 -2.36 19.45 4.17
CA GLU A 92 -1.58 18.83 5.24
C GLU A 92 -0.39 19.70 5.65
N ASN A 93 0.23 19.36 6.78
CA ASN A 93 1.35 20.13 7.35
C ASN A 93 2.57 20.18 6.42
N ASP A 94 2.74 19.18 5.58
CA ASP A 94 3.76 19.13 4.52
C ASP A 94 3.35 19.88 3.25
N GLY A 95 2.22 20.59 3.25
CA GLY A 95 1.68 21.30 2.10
C GLY A 95 1.01 20.43 1.03
N CYS A 96 1.05 19.11 1.15
CA CYS A 96 0.37 18.18 0.25
C CYS A 96 -1.14 18.13 0.54
N TRP A 97 -1.87 17.38 -0.28
CA TRP A 97 -3.27 17.05 -0.05
C TRP A 97 -3.43 15.55 -0.09
N GLY A 98 -3.76 14.94 1.06
CA GLY A 98 -3.95 13.49 1.16
C GLY A 98 -2.69 12.67 0.95
N GLY A 99 -1.49 13.26 0.98
CA GLY A 99 -0.23 12.53 0.78
C GLY A 99 0.02 12.00 -0.64
N ILE A 100 -0.86 12.30 -1.61
CA ILE A 100 -0.82 11.70 -2.95
C ILE A 100 -0.77 12.73 -4.09
N GLN A 101 -0.08 12.37 -5.17
CA GLN A 101 0.21 13.26 -6.29
C GLN A 101 -1.02 13.88 -6.99
N PRO A 102 -2.11 13.14 -7.30
CA PRO A 102 -3.20 13.71 -8.08
C PRO A 102 -3.91 14.90 -7.39
N PRO A 103 -4.44 14.78 -6.15
CA PRO A 103 -5.05 15.92 -5.47
C PRO A 103 -4.05 17.02 -5.17
N ALA A 104 -2.77 16.73 -4.93
CA ALA A 104 -1.76 17.78 -4.76
C ALA A 104 -1.65 18.68 -6.00
N VAL A 105 -1.50 18.08 -7.18
CA VAL A 105 -1.40 18.82 -8.45
C VAL A 105 -2.70 19.55 -8.78
N TYR A 106 -3.85 18.88 -8.64
CA TYR A 106 -5.14 19.49 -8.99
C TYR A 106 -5.54 20.60 -8.02
N SER A 107 -5.18 20.51 -6.74
CA SER A 107 -5.43 21.58 -5.75
C SER A 107 -4.64 22.84 -6.07
N VAL A 108 -3.36 22.71 -6.42
CA VAL A 108 -2.53 23.85 -6.86
C VAL A 108 -3.11 24.50 -8.13
N ILE A 109 -3.50 23.69 -9.12
CA ILE A 109 -4.15 24.20 -10.35
C ILE A 109 -5.46 24.93 -10.01
N ALA A 110 -6.31 24.33 -9.18
CA ALA A 110 -7.62 24.89 -8.82
C ALA A 110 -7.47 26.23 -8.10
N LEU A 111 -6.60 26.31 -7.09
CA LEU A 111 -6.36 27.53 -6.33
C LEU A 111 -5.75 28.64 -7.21
N HIS A 112 -4.82 28.30 -8.10
CA HIS A 112 -4.27 29.26 -9.06
C HIS A 112 -5.35 29.82 -9.99
N LEU A 113 -6.21 28.96 -10.55
CA LEU A 113 -7.32 29.37 -11.42
C LEU A 113 -8.40 30.19 -10.68
N LEU A 114 -8.48 30.04 -9.36
CA LEU A 114 -9.34 30.84 -8.48
C LEU A 114 -8.72 32.19 -8.08
N GLY A 115 -7.49 32.47 -8.51
CA GLY A 115 -6.81 33.75 -8.31
C GLY A 115 -5.92 33.81 -7.08
N TYR A 116 -5.56 32.68 -6.48
CA TYR A 116 -4.53 32.65 -5.43
C TYR A 116 -3.17 32.98 -6.06
N ASP A 117 -2.47 33.96 -5.49
CA ASP A 117 -1.11 34.32 -5.88
C ASP A 117 -0.12 33.18 -5.55
N LEU A 118 0.94 33.02 -6.36
CA LEU A 118 1.94 31.97 -6.13
C LEU A 118 2.69 32.16 -4.79
N GLY A 119 2.78 33.39 -4.28
CA GLY A 119 3.33 33.69 -2.97
C GLY A 119 2.35 33.50 -1.81
N HIS A 120 1.08 33.18 -2.07
CA HIS A 120 0.11 32.87 -1.01
C HIS A 120 0.59 31.66 -0.20
N PRO A 121 0.49 31.64 1.15
CA PRO A 121 1.04 30.57 1.98
C PRO A 121 0.63 29.16 1.55
N VAL A 122 -0.66 28.95 1.28
CA VAL A 122 -1.20 27.66 0.77
C VAL A 122 -0.57 27.24 -0.56
N MET A 123 -0.42 28.20 -1.50
CA MET A 123 0.17 27.92 -2.81
C MET A 123 1.65 27.58 -2.69
N ARG A 124 2.40 28.35 -1.89
CA ARG A 124 3.82 28.10 -1.64
C ARG A 124 4.03 26.73 -1.00
N ALA A 125 3.28 26.39 0.04
CA ALA A 125 3.36 25.09 0.69
C ALA A 125 3.04 23.94 -0.28
N GLY A 126 2.01 24.10 -1.13
CA GLY A 126 1.65 23.12 -2.15
C GLY A 126 2.65 22.96 -3.29
N LEU A 127 3.39 24.01 -3.64
CA LEU A 127 4.49 23.90 -4.61
C LEU A 127 5.74 23.27 -3.99
N GLU A 128 6.05 23.62 -2.74
CA GLU A 128 7.16 23.03 -1.99
C GLU A 128 6.94 21.53 -1.72
N SER A 129 5.71 21.07 -1.52
CA SER A 129 5.41 19.64 -1.34
C SER A 129 5.76 18.82 -2.58
N LEU A 130 5.51 19.35 -3.79
CA LEU A 130 5.90 18.68 -5.04
C LEU A 130 7.43 18.48 -5.13
N ASP A 131 8.23 19.39 -4.57
CA ASP A 131 9.69 19.22 -4.48
C ASP A 131 10.10 18.22 -3.37
N ARG A 132 9.34 18.12 -2.27
CA ARG A 132 9.58 17.14 -1.19
C ARG A 132 9.37 15.69 -1.67
N PHE A 133 8.38 15.48 -2.53
CA PHE A 133 8.08 14.17 -3.14
C PHE A 133 9.00 13.86 -4.34
N ALA A 134 10.00 14.70 -4.63
CA ALA A 134 10.89 14.50 -5.76
C ALA A 134 12.22 13.85 -5.35
N VAL A 135 12.46 12.63 -5.83
CA VAL A 135 13.73 11.94 -5.70
C VAL A 135 14.67 12.35 -6.83
N ARG A 136 15.85 12.87 -6.48
CA ARG A 136 16.95 13.13 -7.42
C ARG A 136 17.81 11.89 -7.57
N ARG A 137 17.92 11.39 -8.80
CA ARG A 137 18.76 10.23 -9.12
C ARG A 137 20.18 10.67 -9.48
N GLU A 138 21.12 9.73 -9.40
CA GLU A 138 22.55 9.97 -9.69
C GLU A 138 22.80 10.44 -11.13
N ASP A 139 21.96 10.01 -12.07
CA ASP A 139 22.01 10.42 -13.48
C ASP A 139 21.48 11.85 -13.73
N GLY A 140 21.09 12.56 -12.67
CA GLY A 140 20.55 13.91 -12.70
C GLY A 140 19.05 13.97 -13.02
N SER A 141 18.39 12.83 -13.27
CA SER A 141 16.94 12.78 -13.45
C SER A 141 16.20 13.00 -12.13
N ARG A 142 14.95 13.43 -12.24
CA ARG A 142 14.02 13.58 -11.12
C ARG A 142 12.81 12.69 -11.34
N MET A 143 12.49 11.91 -10.32
CA MET A 143 11.24 11.16 -10.23
C MET A 143 10.37 11.82 -9.17
N VAL A 144 9.08 12.00 -9.44
CA VAL A 144 8.12 12.41 -8.41
C VAL A 144 7.43 11.15 -7.91
N GLU A 145 7.51 10.93 -6.61
CA GLU A 145 6.84 9.84 -5.93
C GLU A 145 5.33 10.06 -5.94
N ALA A 146 4.55 9.00 -6.15
CA ALA A 146 3.10 9.09 -6.14
C ALA A 146 2.54 9.32 -4.73
N CYS A 147 3.19 8.70 -3.74
CA CYS A 147 3.04 8.85 -2.29
C CYS A 147 4.39 8.48 -1.64
N GLN A 148 4.54 8.72 -0.33
CA GLN A 148 5.72 8.31 0.46
C GLN A 148 5.26 7.35 1.56
N SER A 149 5.98 6.26 1.80
CA SER A 149 5.57 5.14 2.65
C SER A 149 6.26 5.01 4.02
N PRO A 150 6.69 6.08 4.72
CA PRO A 150 7.57 5.97 5.88
C PRO A 150 6.95 5.25 7.07
N VAL A 151 5.65 5.40 7.35
CA VAL A 151 5.00 4.75 8.50
C VAL A 151 4.90 3.26 8.23
N TRP A 152 4.34 2.90 7.08
CA TRP A 152 4.27 1.55 6.54
C TRP A 152 5.64 0.83 6.52
N ASP A 153 6.65 1.49 5.97
CA ASP A 153 8.01 0.95 5.88
C ASP A 153 8.62 0.73 7.27
N THR A 154 8.35 1.62 8.22
CA THR A 154 8.91 1.55 9.57
C THR A 154 8.25 0.44 10.39
N CYS A 155 6.92 0.27 10.32
CA CYS A 155 6.25 -0.78 11.06
C CYS A 155 6.64 -2.17 10.53
N LEU A 156 6.66 -2.37 9.20
CA LEU A 156 7.10 -3.62 8.58
C LEU A 156 8.56 -3.94 8.87
N ALA A 157 9.46 -2.95 8.82
CA ALA A 157 10.88 -3.17 9.18
C ALA A 157 11.05 -3.50 10.67
N THR A 158 10.24 -2.90 11.55
CA THR A 158 10.25 -3.21 12.99
C THR A 158 9.83 -4.65 13.24
N VAL A 159 8.75 -5.10 12.59
CA VAL A 159 8.30 -6.52 12.64
C VAL A 159 9.39 -7.43 12.09
N ALA A 160 9.93 -7.15 10.91
CA ALA A 160 10.94 -7.99 10.27
C ALA A 160 12.20 -8.18 11.12
N LEU A 161 12.73 -7.08 11.69
CA LEU A 161 13.90 -7.14 12.55
C LEU A 161 13.62 -7.89 13.86
N ALA A 162 12.47 -7.67 14.48
CA ALA A 162 12.08 -8.38 15.70
C ALA A 162 11.88 -9.89 15.44
N ASP A 163 11.17 -10.25 14.38
CA ASP A 163 10.92 -11.65 13.98
C ASP A 163 12.21 -12.35 13.55
N ALA A 164 13.20 -11.61 13.04
CA ALA A 164 14.55 -12.11 12.75
C ALA A 164 15.46 -12.25 13.98
N GLY A 165 14.95 -11.99 15.19
CA GLY A 165 15.62 -12.28 16.45
C GLY A 165 16.41 -11.12 17.05
N LEU A 166 16.21 -9.87 16.61
CA LEU A 166 16.73 -8.75 17.38
C LEU A 166 16.12 -8.75 18.80
N PRO A 167 16.89 -8.41 19.84
CA PRO A 167 16.35 -8.26 21.18
C PRO A 167 15.16 -7.30 21.17
N PRO A 168 14.05 -7.61 21.86
CA PRO A 168 12.84 -6.78 21.81
C PRO A 168 13.04 -5.38 22.41
N ASP A 169 14.09 -5.16 23.20
CA ASP A 169 14.50 -3.88 23.76
C ASP A 169 15.67 -3.24 23.00
N HIS A 170 15.98 -3.73 21.79
CA HIS A 170 17.07 -3.19 20.98
C HIS A 170 16.86 -1.69 20.71
N PRO A 171 17.89 -0.82 20.88
CA PRO A 171 17.73 0.63 20.80
C PRO A 171 17.11 1.15 19.50
N ALA A 172 17.38 0.48 18.36
CA ALA A 172 16.78 0.86 17.08
C ALA A 172 15.27 0.57 17.04
N LEU A 173 14.81 -0.53 17.65
CA LEU A 173 13.38 -0.87 17.71
C LEU A 173 12.63 0.06 18.66
N VAL A 174 13.23 0.38 19.82
CA VAL A 174 12.69 1.37 20.75
C VAL A 174 12.55 2.73 20.07
N LYS A 175 13.59 3.17 19.33
CA LYS A 175 13.53 4.41 18.56
C LYS A 175 12.45 4.40 17.47
N ALA A 176 12.27 3.28 16.77
CA ALA A 176 11.21 3.13 15.78
C ALA A 176 9.81 3.24 16.42
N VAL A 177 9.62 2.63 17.60
CA VAL A 177 8.40 2.77 18.38
C VAL A 177 8.17 4.20 18.86
N ASP A 178 9.19 4.88 19.40
CA ASP A 178 9.07 6.29 19.79
C ASP A 178 8.62 7.15 18.60
N TRP A 179 9.21 6.94 17.42
CA TRP A 179 8.81 7.66 16.21
C TRP A 179 7.37 7.34 15.81
N MET A 180 6.97 6.06 15.74
CA MET A 180 5.58 5.70 15.43
C MET A 180 4.59 6.27 16.46
N LEU A 181 4.94 6.34 17.76
CA LEU A 181 4.09 6.97 18.77
C LEU A 181 3.93 8.48 18.57
N ASP A 182 4.92 9.14 17.98
CA ASP A 182 4.86 10.57 17.66
C ASP A 182 4.02 10.84 16.39
N GLU A 183 3.88 9.84 15.51
CA GLU A 183 3.02 9.88 14.30
C GLU A 183 1.54 9.54 14.59
N GLU A 184 1.16 9.26 15.84
CA GLU A 184 -0.24 8.96 16.17
C GLU A 184 -1.17 10.17 15.91
N ILE A 185 -2.21 9.95 15.09
CA ILE A 185 -3.18 11.00 14.75
C ILE A 185 -4.24 11.09 15.84
N THR A 186 -4.21 12.21 16.56
CA THR A 186 -5.12 12.52 17.69
C THR A 186 -6.23 13.52 17.33
N ARG A 187 -6.44 13.77 16.04
CA ARG A 187 -7.50 14.66 15.50
C ARG A 187 -8.42 13.92 14.53
N THR A 188 -9.61 14.49 14.31
CA THR A 188 -10.59 13.93 13.37
C THR A 188 -10.25 14.26 11.93
N GLY A 189 -10.35 13.26 11.05
CA GLY A 189 -10.23 13.40 9.60
C GLY A 189 -11.58 13.29 8.88
N ASP A 190 -11.53 13.11 7.56
CA ASP A 190 -12.75 13.03 6.72
C ASP A 190 -13.62 11.80 7.06
N TRP A 191 -13.01 10.72 7.59
CA TRP A 191 -13.69 9.54 8.11
C TRP A 191 -14.79 9.86 9.15
N ALA A 192 -14.67 10.98 9.86
CA ALA A 192 -15.64 11.43 10.85
C ALA A 192 -17.01 11.78 10.24
N VAL A 193 -17.09 12.01 8.92
CA VAL A 193 -18.39 12.16 8.22
C VAL A 193 -19.26 10.92 8.39
N ARG A 194 -18.64 9.73 8.38
CA ARG A 194 -19.33 8.44 8.57
C ARG A 194 -19.33 7.96 10.01
N ARG A 195 -18.37 8.42 10.83
CA ARG A 195 -18.22 8.03 12.23
C ARG A 195 -18.03 9.26 13.15
N PRO A 196 -19.01 10.17 13.26
CA PRO A 196 -18.82 11.47 13.92
C PRO A 196 -18.59 11.40 15.44
N GLY A 197 -18.97 10.29 16.08
CA GLY A 197 -18.78 10.05 17.51
C GLY A 197 -17.57 9.18 17.86
N LEU A 198 -16.80 8.73 16.86
CA LEU A 198 -15.64 7.87 17.07
C LEU A 198 -14.43 8.75 17.44
N PRO A 199 -13.77 8.51 18.59
CA PRO A 199 -12.54 9.24 18.93
C PRO A 199 -11.39 8.86 17.99
N PRO A 200 -10.49 9.80 17.66
CA PRO A 200 -9.32 9.51 16.83
C PRO A 200 -8.30 8.60 17.54
N GLY A 201 -7.39 8.04 16.74
CA GLY A 201 -6.27 7.21 17.20
C GLY A 201 -5.65 6.37 16.08
N GLY A 202 -5.74 6.79 14.82
CA GLY A 202 -5.17 6.07 13.69
C GLY A 202 -3.76 6.56 13.34
N TRP A 203 -3.13 5.86 12.41
CA TRP A 203 -1.91 6.25 11.73
C TRP A 203 -2.20 6.40 10.24
N ALA A 204 -1.39 7.19 9.55
CA ALA A 204 -1.43 7.31 8.11
C ALA A 204 -0.17 6.70 7.50
N PHE A 205 -0.20 6.48 6.19
CA PHE A 205 0.92 5.98 5.39
C PHE A 205 2.13 6.94 5.34
N GLU A 206 1.88 8.24 5.14
CA GLU A 206 2.88 9.30 4.99
C GLU A 206 3.35 9.91 6.34
N PHE A 207 4.37 10.78 6.29
CA PHE A 207 4.80 11.59 7.45
C PHE A 207 3.74 12.59 7.95
N HIS A 208 2.90 13.09 7.04
CA HIS A 208 1.98 14.19 7.33
C HIS A 208 0.69 13.99 6.54
N ASN A 209 -0.29 13.36 7.18
CA ASN A 209 -1.57 13.08 6.54
C ASN A 209 -2.71 12.93 7.57
N ASP A 210 -2.80 13.88 8.50
CA ASP A 210 -3.67 13.80 9.68
C ASP A 210 -5.17 13.71 9.32
N ASN A 211 -5.58 14.19 8.14
CA ASN A 211 -6.97 14.10 7.71
C ASN A 211 -7.34 12.71 7.18
N TYR A 212 -6.35 11.88 6.83
CA TYR A 212 -6.53 10.62 6.13
C TYR A 212 -5.73 9.47 6.79
N PRO A 213 -5.90 9.19 8.10
CA PRO A 213 -5.44 7.93 8.66
C PRO A 213 -6.14 6.77 7.96
N ASP A 214 -5.46 5.65 7.82
CA ASP A 214 -5.99 4.43 7.23
C ASP A 214 -5.92 3.25 8.21
N THR A 215 -6.82 2.30 7.99
CA THR A 215 -7.01 1.16 8.88
C THR A 215 -5.92 0.11 8.75
N ASP A 216 -5.19 0.13 7.64
CA ASP A 216 -4.15 -0.85 7.31
C ASP A 216 -2.84 -0.50 8.04
N ASP A 217 -2.31 0.72 7.84
CA ASP A 217 -1.18 1.26 8.57
C ASP A 217 -1.43 1.23 10.08
N THR A 218 -2.64 1.59 10.52
CA THR A 218 -2.99 1.50 11.94
C THR A 218 -2.87 0.06 12.47
N ALA A 219 -3.28 -0.94 11.69
CA ALA A 219 -3.18 -2.34 12.11
C ALA A 219 -1.71 -2.79 12.21
N GLU A 220 -0.90 -2.53 11.18
CA GLU A 220 0.51 -2.91 11.12
C GLU A 220 1.37 -2.16 12.15
N VAL A 221 1.11 -0.88 12.39
CA VAL A 221 1.75 -0.13 13.48
C VAL A 221 1.50 -0.81 14.82
N LEU A 222 0.26 -1.20 15.11
CA LEU A 222 -0.06 -1.90 16.36
C LEU A 222 0.66 -3.24 16.46
N LEU A 223 0.73 -4.02 15.38
CA LEU A 223 1.50 -5.27 15.33
C LEU A 223 2.99 -5.01 15.61
N ALA A 224 3.57 -3.95 15.06
CA ALA A 224 4.96 -3.54 15.32
C ALA A 224 5.17 -3.10 16.77
N LEU A 225 4.29 -2.26 17.32
CA LEU A 225 4.33 -1.80 18.72
C LEU A 225 4.39 -2.99 19.70
N ARG A 226 3.64 -4.06 19.41
CA ARG A 226 3.61 -5.28 20.24
C ARG A 226 4.85 -6.16 20.14
N ARG A 227 5.77 -5.88 19.20
CA ARG A 227 7.01 -6.66 19.05
C ARG A 227 8.15 -6.12 19.92
N VAL A 228 7.99 -4.90 20.44
CA VAL A 228 9.06 -4.15 21.11
C VAL A 228 8.78 -4.02 22.61
N ARG A 229 9.79 -4.32 23.43
CA ARG A 229 9.78 -4.06 24.88
C ARG A 229 10.23 -2.62 25.12
N HIS A 230 9.27 -1.71 25.04
CA HIS A 230 9.49 -0.29 25.25
C HIS A 230 9.71 0.04 26.75
N PRO A 231 10.61 1.00 27.11
CA PRO A 231 10.80 1.44 28.50
C PRO A 231 9.56 2.06 29.15
N ASP A 232 8.66 2.61 28.34
CA ASP A 232 7.35 3.11 28.76
C ASP A 232 6.21 2.25 28.15
N PRO A 233 5.89 1.10 28.77
CA PRO A 233 4.83 0.22 28.26
C PRO A 233 3.43 0.82 28.43
N ALA A 234 3.24 1.76 29.37
CA ALA A 234 1.96 2.43 29.57
C ALA A 234 1.64 3.37 28.40
N ARG A 235 2.62 4.14 27.91
CA ARG A 235 2.47 4.97 26.71
C ARG A 235 2.10 4.13 25.48
N VAL A 236 2.82 3.03 25.26
CA VAL A 236 2.56 2.09 24.14
C VAL A 236 1.16 1.47 24.27
N GLY A 237 0.81 0.95 25.44
CA GLY A 237 -0.50 0.33 25.67
C GLY A 237 -1.66 1.31 25.49
N ALA A 238 -1.48 2.57 25.89
CA ALA A 238 -2.49 3.60 25.70
C ALA A 238 -2.70 3.95 24.22
N ALA A 239 -1.62 4.08 23.43
CA ALA A 239 -1.69 4.31 21.99
C ALA A 239 -2.35 3.14 21.26
N ALA A 240 -1.91 1.90 21.53
CA ALA A 240 -2.50 0.69 20.96
C ALA A 240 -4.00 0.58 21.28
N ALA A 241 -4.43 0.89 22.51
CA ALA A 241 -5.85 0.89 22.86
C ALA A 241 -6.67 1.97 22.12
N ARG A 242 -6.06 3.10 21.73
CA ARG A 242 -6.71 4.11 20.90
C ARG A 242 -6.81 3.66 19.45
N GLY A 243 -5.72 3.10 18.89
CA GLY A 243 -5.69 2.47 17.56
C GLY A 243 -6.73 1.39 17.39
N ALA A 244 -6.71 0.36 18.25
CA ALA A 244 -7.66 -0.74 18.19
C ALA A 244 -9.12 -0.27 18.28
N ARG A 245 -9.42 0.73 19.14
CA ARG A 245 -10.76 1.32 19.25
C ARG A 245 -11.16 2.06 17.98
N TRP A 246 -10.27 2.87 17.42
CA TRP A 246 -10.52 3.61 16.18
C TRP A 246 -10.78 2.64 15.03
N THR A 247 -9.88 1.67 14.80
CA THR A 247 -10.03 0.65 13.76
C THR A 247 -11.31 -0.16 13.92
N LEU A 248 -11.66 -0.63 15.13
CA LEU A 248 -12.94 -1.30 15.37
C LEU A 248 -14.17 -0.43 15.03
N GLY A 249 -14.10 0.88 15.28
CA GLY A 249 -15.17 1.82 14.96
C GLY A 249 -15.31 2.12 13.47
N MET A 250 -14.23 1.90 12.70
CA MET A 250 -14.17 2.07 11.25
C MET A 250 -14.75 0.89 10.47
N GLN A 251 -15.22 -0.17 11.15
CA GLN A 251 -15.83 -1.33 10.47
C GLN A 251 -17.04 -0.91 9.62
N SER A 252 -17.08 -1.42 8.39
CA SER A 252 -18.22 -1.27 7.48
C SER A 252 -19.36 -2.21 7.85
N ARG A 253 -20.57 -1.90 7.39
CA ARG A 253 -21.79 -2.67 7.66
C ARG A 253 -21.73 -4.11 7.22
N ASN A 254 -20.90 -4.47 6.23
CA ASN A 254 -20.71 -5.86 5.80
C ASN A 254 -19.82 -6.68 6.74
N GLY A 255 -19.12 -6.06 7.70
CA GLY A 255 -18.24 -6.75 8.65
C GLY A 255 -16.75 -6.61 8.34
N ALA A 256 -16.40 -5.96 7.23
CA ALA A 256 -15.04 -5.79 6.77
C ALA A 256 -14.58 -4.32 6.84
N TRP A 257 -13.33 -4.07 6.46
CA TRP A 257 -12.70 -2.75 6.48
C TRP A 257 -12.19 -2.34 5.09
N GLY A 258 -12.48 -1.09 4.72
CA GLY A 258 -11.80 -0.38 3.63
C GLY A 258 -10.60 0.38 4.20
N ALA A 259 -9.80 1.01 3.34
CA ALA A 259 -8.57 1.67 3.77
C ALA A 259 -8.87 2.89 4.66
N PHE A 260 -9.68 3.84 4.20
CA PHE A 260 -9.85 5.16 4.83
C PHE A 260 -11.25 5.40 5.41
N ASP A 261 -12.30 4.85 4.77
CA ASP A 261 -13.68 5.17 5.11
C ASP A 261 -14.52 3.93 5.45
N ALA A 262 -15.43 4.12 6.40
CA ALA A 262 -16.48 3.13 6.65
C ALA A 262 -17.66 3.32 5.67
N ASP A 263 -18.16 2.23 5.09
CA ASP A 263 -19.33 2.20 4.20
C ASP A 263 -19.14 3.01 2.88
N ASN A 264 -17.91 3.14 2.37
CA ASN A 264 -17.63 3.75 1.07
C ASN A 264 -17.87 2.74 -0.07
N THR A 265 -19.11 2.26 -0.18
CA THR A 265 -19.49 1.13 -1.05
C THR A 265 -20.55 1.51 -2.10
N SER A 266 -20.68 2.80 -2.44
CA SER A 266 -21.65 3.22 -3.45
C SER A 266 -21.20 2.76 -4.83
N PRO A 267 -22.05 2.11 -5.64
CA PRO A 267 -21.67 1.72 -7.00
C PRO A 267 -21.74 2.89 -8.00
N PHE A 268 -22.30 4.03 -7.62
CA PHE A 268 -22.59 5.13 -8.54
C PHE A 268 -21.38 5.96 -8.98
N PRO A 269 -20.38 6.26 -8.13
CA PRO A 269 -19.18 6.98 -8.59
C PRO A 269 -18.48 6.29 -9.77
N ASN A 270 -18.43 4.95 -9.80
CA ASN A 270 -17.87 4.15 -10.89
C ASN A 270 -18.65 4.27 -12.22
N LYS A 271 -19.81 4.93 -12.22
CA LYS A 271 -20.66 5.14 -13.40
C LYS A 271 -20.56 6.55 -13.96
N LEU A 272 -19.84 7.45 -13.28
CA LEU A 272 -19.59 8.80 -13.77
C LEU A 272 -18.60 8.77 -14.93
N PRO A 273 -18.85 9.49 -16.05
CA PRO A 273 -17.93 9.52 -17.19
C PRO A 273 -16.52 10.04 -16.87
N PHE A 274 -16.35 10.74 -15.75
CA PHE A 274 -15.06 11.21 -15.25
C PHE A 274 -14.19 10.08 -14.67
N CYS A 275 -14.82 9.03 -14.12
CA CYS A 275 -14.16 7.95 -13.43
C CYS A 275 -13.77 6.83 -14.42
N ASP A 276 -12.93 7.17 -15.41
CA ASP A 276 -12.46 6.25 -16.46
C ASP A 276 -11.05 5.68 -16.19
N PHE A 277 -10.52 5.87 -14.98
CA PHE A 277 -9.23 5.40 -14.51
C PHE A 277 -9.28 5.11 -13.00
N GLY A 278 -8.76 3.96 -12.60
CA GLY A 278 -8.58 3.56 -11.21
C GLY A 278 -9.88 3.27 -10.45
N GLU A 279 -9.75 3.18 -9.13
CA GLU A 279 -10.88 3.00 -8.21
C GLU A 279 -11.27 4.34 -7.61
N VAL A 280 -12.58 4.64 -7.58
CA VAL A 280 -13.11 5.94 -7.11
C VAL A 280 -13.99 5.82 -5.87
N VAL A 281 -13.99 4.64 -5.27
CA VAL A 281 -14.61 4.30 -3.99
C VAL A 281 -13.67 3.41 -3.18
N ASP A 282 -13.91 3.32 -1.88
CA ASP A 282 -13.09 2.56 -0.92
C ASP A 282 -13.92 1.44 -0.27
N PRO A 283 -14.33 0.41 -1.04
CA PRO A 283 -15.05 -0.71 -0.48
C PRO A 283 -14.09 -1.58 0.36
N PRO A 284 -14.62 -2.32 1.35
CA PRO A 284 -13.81 -3.27 2.08
C PRO A 284 -13.10 -4.31 1.21
N SER A 285 -11.89 -4.71 1.63
CA SER A 285 -11.02 -5.64 0.91
C SER A 285 -10.40 -6.69 1.84
N ALA A 286 -9.97 -7.82 1.26
CA ALA A 286 -9.51 -8.99 2.01
C ALA A 286 -8.16 -8.79 2.71
N ASP A 287 -7.23 -8.11 2.07
CA ASP A 287 -5.93 -7.73 2.66
C ASP A 287 -6.10 -6.79 3.85
N VAL A 288 -6.79 -5.66 3.69
CA VAL A 288 -7.03 -4.71 4.80
C VAL A 288 -7.79 -5.37 5.94
N THR A 289 -8.84 -6.15 5.62
CA THR A 289 -9.60 -6.88 6.65
C THR A 289 -8.74 -7.91 7.36
N ALA A 290 -7.80 -8.56 6.67
CA ALA A 290 -6.87 -9.51 7.28
C ALA A 290 -5.94 -8.83 8.28
N HIS A 291 -5.25 -7.75 7.90
CA HIS A 291 -4.35 -7.05 8.81
C HIS A 291 -5.09 -6.53 10.05
N VAL A 292 -6.31 -6.01 9.88
CA VAL A 292 -7.17 -5.60 11.01
C VAL A 292 -7.54 -6.79 11.89
N VAL A 293 -7.94 -7.93 11.32
CA VAL A 293 -8.26 -9.15 12.09
C VAL A 293 -7.04 -9.68 12.84
N GLU A 294 -5.86 -9.71 12.20
CA GLU A 294 -4.60 -10.11 12.82
C GLU A 294 -4.27 -9.22 14.02
N MET A 295 -4.28 -7.90 13.83
CA MET A 295 -4.07 -6.93 14.90
C MET A 295 -5.06 -7.12 16.05
N LEU A 296 -6.35 -7.23 15.76
CA LEU A 296 -7.37 -7.40 16.81
C LEU A 296 -7.21 -8.72 17.55
N ALA A 297 -6.81 -9.79 16.87
CA ALA A 297 -6.51 -11.05 17.53
C ALA A 297 -5.31 -10.92 18.49
N HIS A 298 -4.24 -10.22 18.07
CA HIS A 298 -3.08 -9.92 18.90
C HIS A 298 -3.41 -9.02 20.10
N GLU A 299 -4.37 -8.10 19.96
CA GLU A 299 -4.91 -7.28 21.05
C GLU A 299 -5.88 -8.04 21.98
N GLY A 300 -6.07 -9.35 21.78
CA GLY A 300 -6.96 -10.19 22.60
C GLY A 300 -8.45 -9.99 22.28
N LEU A 301 -8.76 -9.39 21.14
CA LEU A 301 -10.12 -9.06 20.68
C LEU A 301 -10.62 -10.00 19.58
N ALA A 302 -10.01 -11.18 19.42
CA ALA A 302 -10.45 -12.20 18.47
C ALA A 302 -11.94 -12.55 18.65
N GLN A 303 -12.42 -12.63 19.90
CA GLN A 303 -13.80 -13.00 20.23
C GLN A 303 -14.77 -11.79 20.27
N ASP A 304 -14.31 -10.57 19.98
CA ASP A 304 -15.23 -9.43 19.83
C ASP A 304 -16.18 -9.71 18.65
N PRO A 305 -17.50 -9.47 18.80
CA PRO A 305 -18.47 -9.74 17.74
C PRO A 305 -18.12 -9.05 16.41
N ARG A 306 -17.45 -7.89 16.44
CA ARG A 306 -17.02 -7.20 15.22
C ARG A 306 -15.87 -7.94 14.55
N THR A 307 -14.87 -8.40 15.31
CA THR A 307 -13.76 -9.21 14.78
C THR A 307 -14.27 -10.51 14.18
N GLN A 308 -15.22 -11.18 14.85
CA GLN A 308 -15.86 -12.40 14.33
C GLN A 308 -16.54 -12.18 12.98
N ARG A 309 -17.23 -11.05 12.80
CA ARG A 309 -17.81 -10.69 11.49
C ARG A 309 -16.76 -10.44 10.41
N GLY A 310 -15.59 -9.92 10.78
CA GLY A 310 -14.45 -9.80 9.87
C GLY A 310 -13.93 -11.16 9.43
N ILE A 311 -13.77 -12.08 10.37
CA ILE A 311 -13.35 -13.47 10.11
C ILE A 311 -14.36 -14.18 9.21
N GLU A 312 -15.66 -14.08 9.51
CA GLU A 312 -16.73 -14.64 8.67
C GLU A 312 -16.72 -14.05 7.26
N TRP A 313 -16.49 -12.75 7.14
CA TRP A 313 -16.39 -12.07 5.85
C TRP A 313 -15.19 -12.58 5.04
N LEU A 314 -14.00 -12.70 5.64
CA LEU A 314 -12.83 -13.27 4.99
C LEU A 314 -13.10 -14.71 4.51
N LEU A 315 -13.71 -15.55 5.33
CA LEU A 315 -14.05 -16.92 4.94
C LEU A 315 -15.03 -16.95 3.76
N ALA A 316 -15.96 -16.00 3.68
CA ALA A 316 -16.91 -15.87 2.59
C ALA A 316 -16.30 -15.30 1.29
N GLU A 317 -15.26 -14.47 1.40
CA GLU A 317 -14.57 -13.83 0.27
C GLU A 317 -13.53 -14.76 -0.41
N GLN A 318 -13.32 -15.97 0.13
CA GLN A 318 -12.35 -16.89 -0.46
C GLN A 318 -12.79 -17.36 -1.85
N GLU A 319 -11.89 -17.22 -2.83
CA GLU A 319 -12.17 -17.55 -4.21
C GLU A 319 -12.20 -19.06 -4.48
N PRO A 320 -12.78 -19.50 -5.64
CA PRO A 320 -12.88 -20.91 -5.98
C PRO A 320 -11.54 -21.66 -6.01
N HIS A 321 -10.46 -20.99 -6.42
CA HIS A 321 -9.12 -21.59 -6.45
C HIS A 321 -8.52 -21.78 -5.06
N GLY A 322 -9.01 -21.06 -4.04
CA GLY A 322 -8.60 -21.19 -2.64
C GLY A 322 -7.82 -19.99 -2.09
N GLY A 323 -7.40 -19.04 -2.92
CA GLY A 323 -6.79 -17.80 -2.45
C GLY A 323 -7.79 -16.67 -2.21
N TRP A 324 -7.26 -15.48 -1.95
CA TRP A 324 -7.99 -14.23 -1.79
C TRP A 324 -7.38 -13.14 -2.65
N PHE A 325 -8.21 -12.27 -3.21
CA PHE A 325 -7.79 -11.12 -4.00
C PHE A 325 -6.91 -10.14 -3.20
N GLY A 326 -5.85 -9.62 -3.81
CA GLY A 326 -4.99 -8.58 -3.24
C GLY A 326 -5.31 -7.21 -3.82
N ARG A 327 -5.90 -6.33 -3.01
CA ARG A 327 -6.32 -4.98 -3.42
C ARG A 327 -5.14 -4.01 -3.46
N TRP A 328 -4.17 -4.15 -2.55
CA TRP A 328 -3.04 -3.22 -2.36
C TRP A 328 -1.66 -3.84 -2.63
N GLY A 329 -1.58 -5.16 -2.74
CA GLY A 329 -0.39 -5.90 -3.18
C GLY A 329 -0.74 -6.90 -4.28
N VAL A 330 0.22 -7.22 -5.14
CA VAL A 330 0.03 -8.03 -6.34
C VAL A 330 0.15 -9.52 -6.01
N ASN A 331 -0.86 -10.35 -6.17
CA ASN A 331 -2.30 -10.08 -6.13
C ASN A 331 -2.89 -11.14 -5.19
N HIS A 332 -3.23 -12.32 -5.71
CA HIS A 332 -3.76 -13.40 -4.90
C HIS A 332 -2.73 -14.01 -3.95
N VAL A 333 -1.45 -13.99 -4.31
CA VAL A 333 -0.36 -14.41 -3.40
C VAL A 333 -0.27 -13.45 -2.22
N TYR A 334 -0.43 -12.14 -2.45
CA TYR A 334 -0.48 -11.14 -1.40
C TYR A 334 -1.73 -11.28 -0.51
N GLY A 335 -2.92 -11.32 -1.11
CA GLY A 335 -4.18 -11.47 -0.37
C GLY A 335 -4.18 -12.74 0.49
N THR A 336 -3.74 -13.87 -0.07
CA THR A 336 -3.60 -15.13 0.69
C THR A 336 -2.50 -15.06 1.75
N GLY A 337 -1.39 -14.40 1.42
CA GLY A 337 -0.28 -14.08 2.32
C GLY A 337 -0.70 -13.28 3.56
N SER A 338 -1.73 -12.44 3.42
CA SER A 338 -2.30 -11.61 4.49
C SER A 338 -3.37 -12.37 5.28
N VAL A 339 -4.27 -13.08 4.58
CA VAL A 339 -5.43 -13.74 5.21
C VAL A 339 -5.05 -14.94 6.07
N LEU A 340 -4.08 -15.78 5.65
CA LEU A 340 -3.73 -16.97 6.44
C LEU A 340 -3.12 -16.64 7.81
N PRO A 341 -2.17 -15.69 7.95
CA PRO A 341 -1.73 -15.19 9.25
C PRO A 341 -2.88 -14.67 10.12
N ALA A 342 -3.78 -13.86 9.55
CA ALA A 342 -4.93 -13.33 10.27
C ALA A 342 -5.87 -14.42 10.82
N LEU A 343 -6.19 -15.43 10.00
CA LEU A 343 -7.02 -16.55 10.42
C LEU A 343 -6.33 -17.40 11.50
N ALA A 344 -5.02 -17.62 11.38
CA ALA A 344 -4.23 -18.33 12.39
C ALA A 344 -4.21 -17.57 13.73
N ALA A 345 -3.95 -16.26 13.70
CA ALA A 345 -3.97 -15.39 14.87
C ALA A 345 -5.36 -15.38 15.55
N ALA A 346 -6.43 -15.39 14.75
CA ALA A 346 -7.82 -15.50 15.23
C ALA A 346 -8.18 -16.88 15.81
N GLY A 347 -7.30 -17.87 15.73
CA GLY A 347 -7.49 -19.21 16.26
C GLY A 347 -8.24 -20.17 15.34
N ILE A 348 -8.35 -19.86 14.04
CA ILE A 348 -8.88 -20.81 13.05
C ILE A 348 -7.85 -21.93 12.86
N PRO A 349 -8.24 -23.21 13.03
CA PRO A 349 -7.28 -24.30 12.99
C PRO A 349 -6.73 -24.52 11.57
N ALA A 350 -5.47 -24.94 11.48
CA ALA A 350 -4.81 -25.28 10.21
C ALA A 350 -5.58 -26.34 9.38
N THR A 351 -6.38 -27.18 10.04
CA THR A 351 -7.23 -28.20 9.42
C THR A 351 -8.54 -27.64 8.82
N HIS A 352 -8.84 -26.36 9.03
CA HIS A 352 -10.06 -25.74 8.50
C HIS A 352 -10.08 -25.81 6.96
N PRO A 353 -11.21 -26.13 6.31
CA PRO A 353 -11.28 -26.30 4.86
C PRO A 353 -10.77 -25.10 4.05
N ALA A 354 -11.03 -23.87 4.52
CA ALA A 354 -10.51 -22.66 3.88
C ALA A 354 -8.98 -22.62 3.89
N VAL A 355 -8.35 -22.92 5.04
CA VAL A 355 -6.89 -22.94 5.18
C VAL A 355 -6.28 -24.03 4.29
N ARG A 356 -6.91 -25.21 4.23
CA ARG A 356 -6.44 -26.32 3.39
C ARG A 356 -6.52 -26.04 1.90
N ARG A 357 -7.58 -25.37 1.45
CA ARG A 357 -7.68 -24.94 0.05
C ARG A 357 -6.61 -23.91 -0.31
N ALA A 358 -6.37 -22.94 0.56
CA ALA A 358 -5.33 -21.92 0.36
C ALA A 358 -3.92 -22.52 0.28
N VAL A 359 -3.59 -23.45 1.19
CA VAL A 359 -2.28 -24.14 1.15
C VAL A 359 -2.14 -25.01 -0.10
N ALA A 360 -3.18 -25.75 -0.49
CA ALA A 360 -3.17 -26.53 -1.72
C ALA A 360 -2.97 -25.63 -2.95
N TRP A 361 -3.62 -24.46 -2.98
CA TRP A 361 -3.47 -23.48 -4.05
C TRP A 361 -2.05 -22.93 -4.12
N LEU A 362 -1.50 -22.44 -3.01
CA LEU A 362 -0.11 -21.94 -2.95
C LEU A 362 0.89 -23.01 -3.43
N GLY A 363 0.72 -24.26 -3.03
CA GLY A 363 1.53 -25.37 -3.53
C GLY A 363 1.39 -25.60 -5.04
N SER A 364 0.21 -25.38 -5.61
CA SER A 364 -0.06 -25.55 -7.05
C SER A 364 0.51 -24.43 -7.92
N VAL A 365 0.83 -23.28 -7.34
CA VAL A 365 1.36 -22.10 -8.03
C VAL A 365 2.82 -21.78 -7.67
N GLN A 366 3.51 -22.66 -6.92
CA GLN A 366 4.95 -22.52 -6.69
C GLN A 366 5.71 -22.74 -8.00
N ASN A 367 6.67 -21.86 -8.31
CA ASN A 367 7.49 -21.97 -9.51
C ASN A 367 8.49 -23.14 -9.41
N GLU A 368 9.05 -23.56 -10.56
CA GLU A 368 10.06 -24.63 -10.63
C GLU A 368 11.36 -24.29 -9.88
N ASP A 369 11.69 -23.01 -9.77
CA ASP A 369 12.85 -22.53 -9.01
C ASP A 369 12.66 -22.56 -7.49
N GLY A 370 11.42 -22.76 -7.02
CA GLY A 370 11.07 -22.82 -5.59
C GLY A 370 10.47 -21.53 -5.04
N GLY A 371 10.54 -20.43 -5.76
CA GLY A 371 9.91 -19.16 -5.38
C GLY A 371 8.42 -19.10 -5.77
N TRP A 372 7.81 -17.97 -5.43
CA TRP A 372 6.49 -17.56 -5.91
C TRP A 372 6.58 -16.21 -6.59
N GLY A 373 5.74 -16.04 -7.60
CA GLY A 373 5.64 -14.80 -8.36
C GLY A 373 4.24 -14.64 -8.94
N GLU A 374 3.74 -13.41 -8.97
CA GLU A 374 2.46 -13.09 -9.59
C GLU A 374 2.57 -11.78 -10.37
N ASP A 375 2.20 -11.84 -11.66
CA ASP A 375 2.30 -10.71 -12.57
C ASP A 375 1.06 -9.80 -12.47
N LEU A 376 1.23 -8.50 -12.76
CA LEU A 376 0.14 -7.51 -12.81
C LEU A 376 -1.02 -7.91 -13.73
N ARG A 377 -0.77 -8.75 -14.75
CA ARG A 377 -1.80 -9.31 -15.63
C ARG A 377 -2.85 -10.14 -14.86
N SER A 378 -2.52 -10.66 -13.68
CA SER A 378 -3.47 -11.36 -12.79
C SER A 378 -4.72 -10.55 -12.45
N TYR A 379 -4.67 -9.20 -12.52
CA TYR A 379 -5.85 -8.34 -12.29
C TYR A 379 -6.87 -8.38 -13.42
N GLN A 380 -6.49 -8.80 -14.63
CA GLN A 380 -7.37 -8.82 -15.80
C GLN A 380 -7.61 -10.20 -16.38
N ASP A 381 -6.73 -11.16 -16.07
CA ASP A 381 -6.67 -12.43 -16.75
C ASP A 381 -6.39 -13.56 -15.76
N GLU A 382 -7.41 -14.40 -15.57
CA GLU A 382 -7.39 -15.54 -14.64
C GLU A 382 -6.23 -16.51 -14.90
N GLN A 383 -5.69 -16.57 -16.12
CA GLN A 383 -4.54 -17.45 -16.42
C GLN A 383 -3.25 -17.02 -15.72
N TRP A 384 -3.18 -15.76 -15.26
CA TRP A 384 -2.03 -15.17 -14.55
C TRP A 384 -2.19 -15.20 -13.02
N VAL A 385 -3.30 -15.72 -12.49
CA VAL A 385 -3.53 -15.84 -11.04
C VAL A 385 -2.46 -16.72 -10.41
N GLY A 386 -1.71 -16.14 -9.47
CA GLY A 386 -0.56 -16.77 -8.82
C GLY A 386 0.61 -17.10 -9.76
N ARG A 387 0.69 -16.49 -10.95
CA ARG A 387 1.74 -16.79 -11.94
C ARG A 387 2.55 -15.56 -12.33
N GLY A 388 3.87 -15.71 -12.30
CA GLY A 388 4.84 -14.66 -12.60
C GLY A 388 6.25 -15.14 -12.32
N ALA A 389 7.24 -14.31 -12.66
CA ALA A 389 8.62 -14.56 -12.24
C ALA A 389 8.71 -14.48 -10.72
N SER A 390 9.44 -15.40 -10.08
CA SER A 390 9.63 -15.40 -8.63
C SER A 390 10.20 -14.06 -8.15
N THR A 391 9.59 -13.48 -7.12
CA THR A 391 10.05 -12.24 -6.48
C THR A 391 10.29 -12.47 -5.00
N ALA A 392 11.12 -11.63 -4.39
CA ALA A 392 11.50 -11.78 -3.00
C ALA A 392 10.29 -11.56 -2.08
N SER A 393 9.50 -10.51 -2.33
CA SER A 393 8.31 -10.23 -1.52
C SER A 393 7.22 -11.29 -1.69
N GLN A 394 6.91 -11.71 -2.93
CA GLN A 394 5.83 -12.68 -3.17
C GLN A 394 6.19 -14.09 -2.67
N THR A 395 7.46 -14.49 -2.79
CA THR A 395 7.97 -15.72 -2.17
C THR A 395 7.81 -15.66 -0.65
N ALA A 396 8.15 -14.53 -0.05
CA ALA A 396 7.97 -14.34 1.38
C ALA A 396 6.49 -14.34 1.82
N TRP A 397 5.58 -13.73 1.07
CA TRP A 397 4.13 -13.77 1.38
C TRP A 397 3.58 -15.19 1.36
N ALA A 398 3.93 -15.99 0.36
CA ALA A 398 3.56 -17.40 0.30
C ALA A 398 4.14 -18.19 1.50
N LEU A 399 5.39 -17.93 1.87
CA LEU A 399 6.03 -18.54 3.03
C LEU A 399 5.33 -18.15 4.34
N LEU A 400 5.00 -16.88 4.56
CA LEU A 400 4.29 -16.41 5.76
C LEU A 400 2.93 -17.11 5.89
N ALA A 401 2.17 -17.20 4.80
CA ALA A 401 0.93 -17.95 4.76
C ALA A 401 1.08 -19.43 5.11
N LEU A 402 2.06 -20.11 4.50
CA LEU A 402 2.33 -21.53 4.74
C LEU A 402 2.80 -21.78 6.18
N LEU A 403 3.65 -20.90 6.72
CA LEU A 403 4.11 -20.98 8.11
C LEU A 403 2.97 -20.80 9.11
N ALA A 404 2.11 -19.80 8.90
CA ALA A 404 0.90 -19.59 9.71
C ALA A 404 -0.06 -20.79 9.65
N ALA A 405 -0.12 -21.47 8.50
CA ALA A 405 -0.89 -22.70 8.31
C ALA A 405 -0.22 -23.96 8.89
N GLY A 406 0.94 -23.86 9.55
CA GLY A 406 1.63 -24.98 10.17
C GLY A 406 2.44 -25.86 9.21
N GLU A 407 2.76 -25.37 8.01
CA GLU A 407 3.44 -26.12 6.94
C GLU A 407 4.97 -26.01 7.00
N ARG A 408 5.55 -25.68 8.18
CA ARG A 408 6.99 -25.41 8.34
C ARG A 408 7.90 -26.48 7.73
N GLU A 409 7.54 -27.76 7.92
CA GLU A 409 8.33 -28.91 7.47
C GLU A 409 7.93 -29.40 6.07
N SER A 410 7.06 -28.68 5.37
CA SER A 410 6.60 -29.05 4.04
C SER A 410 7.65 -28.79 2.96
N GLU A 411 7.61 -29.58 1.89
CA GLU A 411 8.51 -29.41 0.75
C GLU A 411 8.38 -28.04 0.07
N PRO A 412 7.18 -27.46 -0.14
CA PRO A 412 7.05 -26.11 -0.66
C PRO A 412 7.78 -25.05 0.17
N VAL A 413 7.64 -25.10 1.52
CA VAL A 413 8.34 -24.18 2.41
C VAL A 413 9.85 -24.35 2.30
N ARG A 414 10.36 -25.59 2.33
CA ARG A 414 11.79 -25.87 2.18
C ARG A 414 12.37 -25.28 0.90
N ARG A 415 11.66 -25.41 -0.23
CA ARG A 415 12.07 -24.86 -1.53
C ARG A 415 12.01 -23.33 -1.57
N GLY A 416 11.00 -22.71 -0.98
CA GLY A 416 10.91 -21.24 -0.89
C GLY A 416 12.01 -20.63 -0.02
N ILE A 417 12.30 -21.25 1.12
CA ILE A 417 13.42 -20.83 1.99
C ILE A 417 14.74 -20.97 1.25
N ALA A 418 14.97 -22.09 0.54
CA ALA A 418 16.16 -22.27 -0.27
C ALA A 418 16.28 -21.18 -1.35
N TRP A 419 15.20 -20.86 -2.06
CA TRP A 419 15.19 -19.80 -3.07
C TRP A 419 15.56 -18.44 -2.47
N LEU A 420 14.99 -18.04 -1.32
CA LEU A 420 15.37 -16.78 -0.65
C LEU A 420 16.85 -16.77 -0.26
N VAL A 421 17.38 -17.87 0.28
CA VAL A 421 18.81 -17.95 0.66
C VAL A 421 19.72 -17.89 -0.56
N GLU A 422 19.37 -18.58 -1.64
CA GLU A 422 20.18 -18.69 -2.87
C GLU A 422 20.17 -17.40 -3.71
N THR A 423 19.10 -16.60 -3.61
CA THR A 423 18.92 -15.34 -4.36
C THR A 423 19.33 -14.10 -3.57
N GLN A 424 19.75 -14.24 -2.31
CA GLN A 424 20.27 -13.13 -1.52
C GLN A 424 21.58 -12.59 -2.14
N LEU A 425 21.65 -11.28 -2.31
CA LEU A 425 22.82 -10.58 -2.81
C LEU A 425 23.94 -10.52 -1.76
N PRO A 426 25.21 -10.28 -2.18
CA PRO A 426 26.35 -10.20 -1.24
C PRO A 426 26.24 -9.12 -0.17
N ASP A 427 25.41 -8.09 -0.39
CA ASP A 427 25.14 -7.02 0.59
C ASP A 427 24.00 -7.35 1.57
N GLY A 428 23.39 -8.54 1.43
CA GLY A 428 22.28 -9.02 2.24
C GLY A 428 20.89 -8.65 1.71
N SER A 429 20.80 -7.89 0.61
CA SER A 429 19.54 -7.51 -0.02
C SER A 429 19.05 -8.56 -1.04
N TRP A 430 17.87 -8.34 -1.62
CA TRP A 430 17.37 -9.09 -2.78
C TRP A 430 17.08 -8.14 -3.93
N ASP A 431 17.30 -8.61 -5.17
CA ASP A 431 16.81 -7.90 -6.35
C ASP A 431 15.31 -8.16 -6.57
N GLU A 432 14.59 -7.11 -6.95
CA GLU A 432 13.18 -7.20 -7.31
C GLU A 432 12.87 -6.19 -8.42
N PRO A 433 13.00 -6.59 -9.70
CA PRO A 433 12.79 -5.68 -10.83
C PRO A 433 11.30 -5.53 -11.21
N TYR A 434 10.40 -6.26 -10.55
CA TYR A 434 8.97 -6.28 -10.80
C TYR A 434 8.23 -5.49 -9.72
N PHE A 435 7.10 -4.87 -10.08
CA PHE A 435 6.25 -4.23 -9.09
C PHE A 435 5.39 -5.27 -8.39
N THR A 436 5.38 -5.19 -7.05
CA THR A 436 4.63 -6.07 -6.18
C THR A 436 3.57 -5.32 -5.37
N GLY A 437 3.54 -3.97 -5.44
CA GLY A 437 2.48 -3.12 -4.88
C GLY A 437 1.44 -2.68 -5.92
N THR A 438 0.23 -2.43 -5.44
CA THR A 438 -0.92 -1.97 -6.24
C THR A 438 -1.55 -0.75 -5.60
N GLY A 439 -1.72 0.34 -6.36
CA GLY A 439 -2.56 1.46 -5.92
C GLY A 439 -3.99 1.31 -6.44
N PHE A 440 -4.14 1.04 -7.74
CA PHE A 440 -5.42 0.69 -8.36
C PHE A 440 -5.25 -0.59 -9.19
N PRO A 441 -6.06 -1.64 -8.95
CA PRO A 441 -5.99 -2.89 -9.71
C PRO A 441 -5.88 -2.64 -11.20
N TRP A 442 -4.85 -3.21 -11.84
CA TRP A 442 -4.46 -3.00 -13.24
C TRP A 442 -4.00 -1.57 -13.63
N ASP A 443 -4.70 -0.53 -13.21
CA ASP A 443 -4.50 0.84 -13.71
C ASP A 443 -3.28 1.55 -13.12
N PHE A 444 -2.87 1.21 -11.89
CA PHE A 444 -1.76 1.87 -11.20
C PHE A 444 -1.02 0.94 -10.24
N SER A 445 0.27 0.73 -10.50
CA SER A 445 1.16 -0.14 -9.71
C SER A 445 2.26 0.66 -9.01
N ILE A 446 2.72 0.13 -7.88
CA ILE A 446 3.65 0.81 -6.98
C ILE A 446 4.88 -0.09 -6.75
N ASN A 447 6.05 0.54 -6.68
CA ASN A 447 7.27 -0.11 -6.20
C ASN A 447 7.52 0.27 -4.75
N TYR A 448 7.26 -0.66 -3.84
CA TYR A 448 7.69 -0.54 -2.44
C TYR A 448 9.13 -1.02 -2.31
N HIS A 449 10.07 -0.08 -2.29
CA HIS A 449 11.49 -0.40 -2.34
C HIS A 449 12.00 -1.29 -1.20
N LEU A 450 11.34 -1.26 -0.03
CA LEU A 450 11.69 -2.09 1.11
C LEU A 450 11.06 -3.48 1.11
N TYR A 451 10.07 -3.79 0.26
CA TYR A 451 9.40 -5.10 0.25
C TYR A 451 10.37 -6.26 0.01
N ARG A 452 11.32 -6.05 -0.90
CA ARG A 452 12.42 -7.00 -1.18
C ARG A 452 13.37 -7.24 0.00
N LEU A 453 13.23 -6.50 1.10
CA LEU A 453 14.04 -6.63 2.32
C LEU A 453 13.18 -7.11 3.48
N VAL A 454 12.11 -6.39 3.80
CA VAL A 454 11.34 -6.62 5.02
C VAL A 454 10.61 -7.95 4.98
N PHE A 455 9.99 -8.31 3.85
CA PHE A 455 9.23 -9.57 3.76
C PHE A 455 10.13 -10.81 3.78
N PRO A 456 11.21 -10.92 2.98
CA PRO A 456 12.16 -12.02 3.10
C PRO A 456 12.71 -12.17 4.52
N LEU A 457 13.05 -11.06 5.17
CA LEU A 457 13.58 -11.08 6.53
C LEU A 457 12.53 -11.58 7.53
N THR A 458 11.28 -11.13 7.45
CA THR A 458 10.18 -11.65 8.28
C THR A 458 9.95 -13.14 8.04
N ALA A 459 9.89 -13.59 6.79
CA ALA A 459 9.64 -15.00 6.45
C ALA A 459 10.78 -15.92 6.95
N LEU A 460 12.04 -15.54 6.74
CA LEU A 460 13.20 -16.26 7.25
C LEU A 460 13.24 -16.25 8.79
N GLY A 461 12.94 -15.10 9.40
CA GLY A 461 12.84 -14.95 10.86
C GLY A 461 11.81 -15.90 11.46
N ARG A 462 10.56 -15.86 10.97
CA ARG A 462 9.50 -16.77 11.42
C ARG A 462 9.79 -18.24 11.12
N TYR A 463 10.48 -18.55 10.03
CA TYR A 463 10.93 -19.92 9.74
C TYR A 463 11.93 -20.43 10.79
N VAL A 464 12.86 -19.58 11.26
CA VAL A 464 13.89 -19.97 12.23
C VAL A 464 13.33 -19.97 13.65
N TYR A 465 12.73 -18.86 14.07
CA TYR A 465 12.35 -18.58 15.46
C TYR A 465 10.89 -18.91 15.79
N GLY A 466 10.07 -19.19 14.77
CA GLY A 466 8.62 -19.30 14.92
C GLY A 466 7.95 -17.93 14.97
N GLU A 467 6.62 -17.94 14.97
CA GLU A 467 5.83 -16.72 15.13
C GLU A 467 5.85 -16.25 16.60
N PRO A 468 6.09 -14.96 16.89
CA PRO A 468 6.11 -14.50 18.26
C PRO A 468 4.71 -14.60 18.87
N SER A 469 4.56 -15.43 19.90
CA SER A 469 3.27 -15.66 20.56
C SER A 469 2.76 -14.38 21.21
N PRO A 470 1.47 -14.01 21.04
CA PRO A 470 0.87 -12.96 21.85
C PRO A 470 0.99 -13.37 23.32
N ARG A 471 1.75 -12.60 24.09
CA ARG A 471 1.94 -12.88 25.51
C ARG A 471 0.56 -12.90 26.16
N LYS A 472 0.13 -14.07 26.66
CA LYS A 472 -0.78 -14.09 27.80
C LYS A 472 0.00 -13.50 28.96
N GLU A 473 -0.22 -12.24 29.26
CA GLU A 473 0.17 -11.69 30.55
C GLU A 473 -0.51 -12.57 31.62
N GLY A 474 0.31 -13.28 32.39
CA GLY A 474 -0.10 -14.07 33.54
C GLY A 474 -0.01 -13.27 34.82
#